data_AF-A0A2R6CY67-F1
#
_entry.id   AF-A0A2R6CY67-F1
#
_cell.length_a   1.000
_cell.length_b   1.000
_cell.length_c   1.000
_cell.angle_alpha   90.00
_cell.angle_beta   90.00
_cell.angle_gamma   90.00
#
_symmetry.space_group_name_H-M   'P 1'
#
loop_
_entity.id
_entity.type
_entity.pdbx_description
1 polymer ?
#
loop_
_entity_poly.entity_id
_entity_poly.type
_entity_poly.pdbx_seq_one_letter_code
_entity_poly.pdbx_strand_id
1 'polypeptide(L)'
;MGQAWAPVSDPIDMSERVVLCFDRDHTVSVNGHPKRAAVPIGWVRYWAHETDIPVWATGNQHLKRECEIPGLAEAQHLWEEYLHNDEYTFENSQSRSHIKPARCDGLRLIQDLYEETFFYQKFRFIVVDDVDVSKLAAEGPWTHYFPWDFVAAVEAGALRRSRDERLQEPPADSFSNEGVPVDSTDEPDFEIQQRTMDEIKQELRTQDGSNN
;
A
#
# COMPACT_ATOMS: atom_id res chain seq x y z
N MET A 1 38.33 -36.75 -3.70
CA MET A 1 37.64 -36.09 -2.57
C MET A 1 36.85 -34.94 -3.15
N GLY A 2 35.56 -35.16 -3.42
CA GLY A 2 34.68 -34.14 -4.01
C GLY A 2 34.13 -33.24 -2.91
N GLN A 3 34.34 -31.93 -3.03
CA GLN A 3 33.60 -30.96 -2.24
C GLN A 3 32.19 -30.86 -2.84
N ALA A 4 31.19 -31.21 -2.04
CA ALA A 4 29.80 -30.94 -2.35
C ALA A 4 29.53 -29.46 -2.08
N TRP A 5 29.19 -28.70 -3.12
CA TRP A 5 28.51 -27.42 -2.98
C TRP A 5 27.11 -27.70 -2.43
N ALA A 6 26.84 -27.28 -1.19
CA ALA A 6 25.48 -27.12 -0.73
C ALA A 6 24.96 -25.76 -1.24
N PRO A 7 23.78 -25.68 -1.87
CA PRO A 7 23.14 -24.40 -2.10
C PRO A 7 22.78 -23.80 -0.73
N VAL A 8 23.26 -22.58 -0.47
CA VAL A 8 22.76 -21.78 0.65
C VAL A 8 21.37 -21.31 0.23
N SER A 9 20.35 -22.12 0.54
CA SER A 9 18.97 -21.66 0.55
C SER A 9 18.84 -20.79 1.79
N ASP A 10 18.88 -19.47 1.63
CA ASP A 10 18.38 -18.58 2.67
C ASP A 10 16.97 -19.08 3.07
N PRO A 11 16.67 -19.21 4.37
CA PRO A 11 15.34 -19.63 4.78
C PRO A 11 14.37 -18.62 4.20
N ILE A 12 13.41 -19.08 3.39
CA ILE A 12 12.29 -18.26 2.91
C ILE A 12 11.72 -17.58 4.15
N ASP A 13 11.86 -16.26 4.23
CA ASP A 13 11.29 -15.51 5.33
C ASP A 13 9.78 -15.59 5.20
N MET A 14 9.19 -16.50 5.97
CA MET A 14 7.74 -16.72 6.04
C MET A 14 7.05 -15.66 6.92
N SER A 15 7.76 -14.60 7.32
CA SER A 15 7.16 -13.50 8.04
C SER A 15 6.14 -12.78 7.14
N GLU A 16 4.94 -12.59 7.67
CA GLU A 16 3.87 -11.89 6.99
C GLU A 16 4.30 -10.42 6.78
N ARG A 17 4.36 -9.98 5.52
CA ARG A 17 4.64 -8.57 5.17
C ARG A 17 3.35 -7.76 5.20
N VAL A 18 3.45 -6.49 5.55
CA VAL A 18 2.30 -5.58 5.58
C VAL A 18 2.33 -4.68 4.34
N VAL A 19 1.14 -4.48 3.74
CA VAL A 19 0.88 -3.43 2.75
C VAL A 19 -0.15 -2.47 3.33
N LEU A 20 0.13 -1.16 3.27
CA LEU A 20 -0.76 -0.12 3.79
C LEU A 20 -1.50 0.56 2.64
N CYS A 21 -2.81 0.71 2.77
CA CYS A 21 -3.68 1.41 1.83
C CYS A 21 -4.42 2.53 2.56
N PHE A 22 -4.32 3.76 2.07
CA PHE A 22 -4.97 4.92 2.68
C PHE A 22 -5.94 5.59 1.71
N ASP A 23 -7.15 5.89 2.19
CA ASP A 23 -7.94 6.99 1.62
C ASP A 23 -7.34 8.34 2.06
N ARG A 24 -7.69 9.40 1.32
CA ARG A 24 -7.36 10.77 1.68
C ARG A 24 -8.44 11.40 2.55
N ASP A 25 -9.65 11.44 2.01
CA ASP A 25 -10.70 12.31 2.52
C ASP A 25 -11.25 11.76 3.84
N HIS A 26 -11.35 12.64 4.83
CA HIS A 26 -11.66 12.32 6.23
C HIS A 26 -10.72 11.33 6.91
N THR A 27 -9.64 10.93 6.24
CA THR A 27 -8.75 9.86 6.67
C THR A 27 -7.40 10.39 7.14
N VAL A 28 -6.73 11.20 6.31
CA VAL A 28 -5.45 11.82 6.66
C VAL A 28 -5.62 13.26 7.13
N SER A 29 -4.67 13.75 7.94
CA SER A 29 -4.75 15.04 8.63
C SER A 29 -4.90 16.26 7.71
N VAL A 30 -4.42 16.20 6.46
CA VAL A 30 -4.60 17.28 5.46
C VAL A 30 -6.07 17.48 5.06
N ASN A 31 -6.91 16.47 5.23
CA ASN A 31 -8.35 16.56 5.06
C ASN A 31 -9.08 15.66 6.07
N GLY A 32 -8.77 15.83 7.35
CA GLY A 32 -9.28 14.98 8.41
C GLY A 32 -10.78 15.15 8.66
N HIS A 33 -11.41 14.13 9.26
CA HIS A 33 -12.81 14.22 9.67
C HIS A 33 -13.00 15.35 10.71
N PRO A 34 -14.03 16.21 10.60
CA PRO A 34 -14.15 17.43 11.42
C PRO A 34 -14.34 17.18 12.93
N LYS A 35 -14.61 15.95 13.34
CA LYS A 35 -14.93 15.58 14.73
C LYS A 35 -14.18 14.33 15.24
N ARG A 36 -13.25 13.79 14.45
CA ARG A 36 -12.56 12.54 14.79
C ARG A 36 -11.08 12.69 14.49
N ALA A 37 -10.25 11.88 15.14
CA ALA A 37 -8.82 11.84 14.83
C ALA A 37 -8.61 11.39 13.38
N ALA A 38 -7.58 11.93 12.75
CA ALA A 38 -7.14 11.60 11.41
C ALA A 38 -5.68 11.12 11.47
N VAL A 39 -5.30 10.24 10.56
CA VAL A 39 -3.92 9.76 10.46
C VAL A 39 -3.02 10.94 10.09
N PRO A 40 -1.96 11.24 10.85
CA PRO A 40 -1.02 12.28 10.45
C PRO A 40 -0.42 11.96 9.09
N ILE A 41 -0.50 12.89 8.13
CA ILE A 41 0.02 12.65 6.78
C ILE A 41 1.52 12.35 6.77
N GLY A 42 2.26 12.91 7.73
CA GLY A 42 3.66 12.59 7.91
C GLY A 42 3.92 11.14 8.32
N TRP A 43 2.96 10.44 8.95
CA TRP A 43 3.04 9.00 9.18
C TRP A 43 2.99 8.22 7.87
N VAL A 44 2.09 8.61 6.97
CA VAL A 44 1.98 8.01 5.65
C VAL A 44 3.30 8.17 4.88
N ARG A 45 3.90 9.37 4.91
CA ARG A 45 5.21 9.64 4.28
C ARG A 45 6.34 8.84 4.92
N TYR A 46 6.41 8.79 6.24
CA TYR A 46 7.44 8.00 6.94
C TYR A 46 7.39 6.53 6.55
N TRP A 47 6.21 5.89 6.58
CA TRP A 47 6.11 4.49 6.17
C TRP A 47 6.47 4.30 4.70
N ALA A 48 6.04 5.20 3.82
CA ALA A 48 6.34 5.11 2.40
C ALA A 48 7.84 5.24 2.08
N HIS A 49 8.55 6.13 2.79
CA HIS A 49 9.88 6.57 2.37
C HIS A 49 11.01 6.10 3.29
N GLU A 50 10.75 6.04 4.59
CA GLU A 50 11.75 5.69 5.61
C GLU A 50 11.69 4.21 6.01
N THR A 51 10.67 3.49 5.55
CA THR A 51 10.55 2.05 5.76
C THR A 51 10.51 1.30 4.43
N ASP A 52 10.34 0.00 4.49
CA ASP A 52 10.15 -0.93 3.36
C ASP A 52 8.72 -1.51 3.35
N ILE A 53 7.80 -0.84 4.05
CA ILE A 53 6.37 -1.13 4.01
C ILE A 53 5.81 -0.45 2.76
N PRO A 54 5.21 -1.20 1.82
CA PRO A 54 4.56 -0.58 0.68
C PRO A 54 3.31 0.20 1.11
N VAL A 55 3.17 1.41 0.57
CA VAL A 55 2.06 2.33 0.89
C VAL A 55 1.37 2.77 -0.39
N TRP A 56 0.03 2.69 -0.42
CA TRP A 56 -0.80 2.98 -1.59
C TRP A 56 -1.92 3.98 -1.28
N ALA A 57 -2.23 4.85 -2.25
CA ALA A 57 -3.39 5.73 -2.22
C ALA A 57 -4.60 5.10 -2.93
N THR A 58 -5.64 4.71 -2.18
CA THR A 58 -6.74 3.89 -2.69
C THR A 58 -8.07 4.62 -2.87
N GLY A 59 -8.20 5.84 -2.34
CA GLY A 59 -9.39 6.67 -2.51
C GLY A 59 -9.10 7.93 -3.33
N ASN A 60 -9.18 9.11 -2.71
CA ASN A 60 -8.88 10.34 -3.42
C ASN A 60 -7.38 10.45 -3.77
N GLN A 61 -7.11 10.48 -5.08
CA GLN A 61 -5.78 10.37 -5.67
C GLN A 61 -4.89 11.61 -5.46
N HIS A 62 -5.40 12.70 -4.87
CA HIS A 62 -4.55 13.80 -4.40
C HIS A 62 -3.52 13.34 -3.37
N LEU A 63 -3.81 12.29 -2.58
CA LEU A 63 -2.87 11.72 -1.61
C LEU A 63 -1.58 11.21 -2.27
N LYS A 64 -1.65 10.74 -3.52
CA LYS A 64 -0.46 10.36 -4.29
C LYS A 64 0.54 11.49 -4.40
N ARG A 65 0.06 12.71 -4.62
CA ARG A 65 0.89 13.92 -4.75
C ARG A 65 1.37 14.37 -3.39
N GLU A 66 0.48 14.38 -2.39
CA GLU A 66 0.79 14.88 -1.05
C GLU A 66 1.81 13.98 -0.30
N CYS A 67 1.84 12.68 -0.63
CA CYS A 67 2.74 11.71 0.00
C CYS A 67 3.77 11.08 -0.94
N GLU A 68 3.73 11.38 -2.25
CA GLU A 68 4.60 10.77 -3.27
C GLU A 68 4.52 9.23 -3.31
N ILE A 69 3.30 8.69 -3.18
CA ILE A 69 3.00 7.25 -3.17
C ILE A 69 2.22 6.83 -4.44
N PRO A 70 2.31 5.56 -4.87
CA PRO A 70 1.51 5.07 -5.98
C PRO A 70 0.01 5.02 -5.62
N GLY A 71 -0.86 5.06 -6.62
CA GLY A 71 -2.29 4.80 -6.45
C GLY A 71 -2.83 3.81 -7.46
N LEU A 72 -4.15 3.81 -7.67
CA LEU A 72 -4.81 2.75 -8.42
C LEU A 72 -4.41 2.71 -9.90
N ALA A 73 -4.16 3.86 -10.53
CA ALA A 73 -3.71 3.90 -11.91
C ALA A 73 -2.32 3.24 -12.10
N GLU A 74 -1.42 3.43 -11.14
CA GLU A 74 -0.10 2.77 -11.15
C GLU A 74 -0.23 1.27 -10.92
N ALA A 75 -1.15 0.83 -10.06
CA ALA A 75 -1.43 -0.59 -9.86
C ALA A 75 -1.96 -1.24 -11.15
N GLN A 76 -2.89 -0.58 -11.86
CA GLN A 76 -3.41 -1.06 -13.14
C GLN A 76 -2.29 -1.14 -14.19
N HIS A 77 -1.45 -0.11 -14.28
CA HIS A 77 -0.33 -0.11 -15.20
C HIS A 77 0.65 -1.26 -14.92
N LEU A 78 0.96 -1.56 -13.65
CA LEU A 78 1.79 -2.72 -13.32
C LEU A 78 1.14 -4.05 -13.69
N TRP A 79 -0.17 -4.17 -13.45
CA TRP A 79 -0.93 -5.36 -13.82
C TRP A 79 -0.90 -5.63 -15.33
N GLU A 80 -1.19 -4.63 -16.14
CA GLU A 80 -1.32 -4.81 -17.58
C GLU A 80 0.04 -4.87 -18.28
N GLU A 81 0.94 -3.95 -17.94
CA GLU A 81 2.18 -3.75 -18.72
C GLU A 81 3.37 -4.56 -18.19
N TYR A 82 3.42 -4.84 -16.88
CA TYR A 82 4.55 -5.54 -16.27
C TYR A 82 4.28 -7.00 -15.96
N LEU A 83 3.04 -7.36 -15.59
CA LEU A 83 2.62 -8.75 -15.47
C LEU A 83 2.15 -9.33 -16.82
N HIS A 84 2.01 -8.49 -17.85
CA HIS A 84 1.48 -8.88 -19.17
C HIS A 84 0.09 -9.55 -19.11
N ASN A 85 -0.71 -9.16 -18.11
CA ASN A 85 -2.08 -9.62 -17.96
C ASN A 85 -3.03 -8.80 -18.85
N ASP A 86 -4.20 -9.37 -19.16
CA ASP A 86 -5.28 -8.63 -19.80
C ASP A 86 -5.81 -7.50 -18.87
N GLU A 87 -6.54 -6.55 -19.45
CA GLU A 87 -7.19 -5.44 -18.74
C GLU A 87 -7.90 -5.95 -17.47
N TYR A 88 -7.61 -5.30 -16.34
CA TYR A 88 -8.12 -5.76 -15.05
C TYR A 88 -9.65 -5.66 -14.99
N THR A 89 -10.31 -6.81 -14.83
CA THR A 89 -11.78 -6.87 -14.81
C THR A 89 -12.33 -6.75 -13.39
N PHE A 90 -13.02 -5.65 -13.10
CA PHE A 90 -13.64 -5.42 -11.80
C PHE A 90 -14.99 -6.16 -11.68
N GLU A 91 -14.98 -7.41 -11.22
CA GLU A 91 -16.18 -8.28 -11.14
C GLU A 91 -17.34 -7.71 -10.29
N ASN A 92 -17.05 -6.76 -9.38
CA ASN A 92 -18.01 -6.19 -8.44
C ASN A 92 -18.31 -4.69 -8.69
N SER A 93 -18.06 -4.18 -9.90
CA SER A 93 -18.25 -2.78 -10.26
C SER A 93 -19.73 -2.37 -10.31
N GLN A 94 -20.41 -2.33 -9.17
CA GLN A 94 -21.72 -1.68 -9.01
C GLN A 94 -21.55 -0.16 -8.91
N SER A 95 -20.76 0.44 -9.81
CA SER A 95 -20.66 1.90 -9.88
C SER A 95 -21.87 2.43 -10.64
N ARG A 96 -22.74 3.20 -9.96
CA ARG A 96 -23.78 4.00 -10.63
C ARG A 96 -23.20 5.12 -11.52
N SER A 97 -21.88 5.33 -11.46
CA SER A 97 -21.13 6.27 -12.29
C SER A 97 -19.87 5.59 -12.81
N HIS A 98 -19.79 5.36 -14.13
CA HIS A 98 -18.72 4.65 -14.85
C HIS A 98 -17.31 5.30 -14.80
N ILE A 99 -16.99 6.13 -13.80
CA ILE A 99 -15.75 6.93 -13.77
C ILE A 99 -14.79 6.49 -12.66
N LYS A 100 -15.22 5.68 -11.69
CA LYS A 100 -14.34 5.15 -10.63
C LYS A 100 -14.66 3.67 -10.35
N PRO A 101 -13.66 2.77 -10.22
CA PRO A 101 -13.88 1.44 -9.66
C PRO A 101 -14.52 1.58 -8.27
N ALA A 102 -15.32 0.61 -7.83
CA ALA A 102 -15.81 0.66 -6.46
C ALA A 102 -14.60 0.62 -5.51
N ARG A 103 -14.65 1.31 -4.36
CA ARG A 103 -13.53 1.42 -3.41
C ARG A 103 -12.89 0.06 -3.06
N CYS A 104 -13.70 -1.01 -2.98
CA CYS A 104 -13.23 -2.38 -2.80
C CYS A 104 -12.54 -2.99 -4.02
N ASP A 105 -12.96 -2.63 -5.23
CA ASP A 105 -12.39 -3.15 -6.48
C ASP A 105 -10.94 -2.69 -6.66
N GLY A 106 -10.64 -1.42 -6.34
CA GLY A 106 -9.26 -0.92 -6.34
C GLY A 106 -8.36 -1.60 -5.30
N LEU A 107 -8.92 -1.97 -4.14
CA LEU A 107 -8.21 -2.73 -3.12
C LEU A 107 -7.90 -4.15 -3.60
N ARG A 108 -8.86 -4.83 -4.24
CA ARG A 108 -8.64 -6.17 -4.84
C ARG A 108 -7.54 -6.16 -5.89
N LEU A 109 -7.50 -5.15 -6.76
CA LEU A 109 -6.40 -5.00 -7.72
C LEU A 109 -5.03 -4.95 -7.02
N ILE A 110 -4.91 -4.22 -5.91
CA ILE A 110 -3.64 -4.18 -5.16
C ILE A 110 -3.33 -5.56 -4.57
N GLN A 111 -4.32 -6.27 -4.02
CA GLN A 111 -4.11 -7.63 -3.53
C GLN A 111 -3.61 -8.55 -4.66
N ASP A 112 -4.32 -8.60 -5.78
CA ASP A 112 -3.99 -9.47 -6.91
C ASP A 112 -2.61 -9.16 -7.47
N LEU A 113 -2.25 -7.89 -7.60
CA LEU A 113 -0.91 -7.46 -8.02
C LEU A 113 0.19 -8.04 -7.12
N TYR A 114 0.00 -8.01 -5.80
CA TYR A 114 0.98 -8.55 -4.85
C TYR A 114 0.99 -10.07 -4.83
N GLU A 115 -0.17 -10.72 -4.89
CA GLU A 115 -0.26 -12.19 -4.90
C GLU A 115 0.33 -12.78 -6.18
N GLU A 116 0.15 -12.13 -7.33
CA GLU A 116 0.74 -12.54 -8.61
C GLU A 116 2.25 -12.30 -8.60
N THR A 117 2.70 -11.11 -8.18
CA THR A 117 4.13 -10.74 -8.22
C THR A 117 4.96 -11.51 -7.19
N PHE A 118 4.42 -11.72 -5.99
CA PHE A 118 5.13 -12.27 -4.84
C PHE A 118 4.44 -13.54 -4.32
N PHE A 119 4.11 -14.47 -5.23
CA PHE A 119 3.34 -15.69 -4.94
C PHE A 119 3.90 -16.59 -3.82
N TYR A 120 5.19 -16.43 -3.46
CA TYR A 120 5.87 -17.17 -2.40
C TYR A 120 5.88 -16.45 -1.05
N GLN A 121 5.43 -15.19 -0.99
CA GLN A 121 5.36 -14.37 0.23
C GLN A 121 3.92 -14.31 0.75
N LYS A 122 3.76 -14.04 2.05
CA LYS A 122 2.45 -13.81 2.67
C LYS A 122 2.29 -12.35 2.98
N PHE A 123 1.16 -11.78 2.57
CA PHE A 123 0.83 -10.38 2.85
C PHE A 123 -0.40 -10.24 3.72
N ARG A 124 -0.36 -9.24 4.59
CA ARG A 124 -1.51 -8.67 5.28
C ARG A 124 -1.74 -7.28 4.75
N PHE A 125 -2.94 -7.04 4.22
CA PHE A 125 -3.30 -5.74 3.69
C PHE A 125 -4.08 -4.98 4.75
N ILE A 126 -3.61 -3.78 5.09
CA ILE A 126 -4.30 -2.89 6.03
C ILE A 126 -4.84 -1.72 5.23
N VAL A 127 -6.17 -1.55 5.27
CA VAL A 127 -6.83 -0.39 4.68
C VAL A 127 -7.31 0.54 5.77
N VAL A 128 -6.91 1.81 5.68
CA VAL A 128 -7.39 2.88 6.56
C VAL A 128 -8.27 3.81 5.75
N ASP A 129 -9.55 3.82 6.11
CA ASP A 129 -10.59 4.44 5.29
C ASP A 129 -11.77 4.87 6.19
N ASP A 130 -12.32 6.06 5.94
CA ASP A 130 -13.46 6.60 6.69
C ASP A 130 -14.78 5.88 6.38
N VAL A 131 -14.86 5.20 5.24
CA VAL A 131 -15.96 4.32 4.84
C VAL A 131 -15.64 2.88 5.22
N ASP A 132 -16.66 2.20 5.72
CA ASP A 132 -16.59 0.80 6.08
C ASP A 132 -16.38 -0.09 4.84
N VAL A 133 -15.18 -0.69 4.76
CA VAL A 133 -14.82 -1.72 3.78
C VAL A 133 -14.48 -3.06 4.45
N SER A 134 -14.87 -3.25 5.71
CA SER A 134 -14.55 -4.44 6.53
C SER A 134 -15.01 -5.76 5.90
N LYS A 135 -16.00 -5.73 5.00
CA LYS A 135 -16.42 -6.89 4.19
C LYS A 135 -15.27 -7.55 3.42
N LEU A 136 -14.21 -6.82 3.07
CA LEU A 136 -13.03 -7.37 2.41
C LEU A 136 -12.29 -8.41 3.26
N ALA A 137 -12.42 -8.36 4.58
CA ALA A 137 -11.82 -9.37 5.46
C ALA A 137 -12.41 -10.79 5.25
N ALA A 138 -13.59 -10.90 4.64
CA ALA A 138 -14.16 -12.19 4.25
C ALA A 138 -13.62 -12.72 2.91
N GLU A 139 -12.94 -11.87 2.13
CA GLU A 139 -12.48 -12.16 0.77
C GLU A 139 -10.97 -12.41 0.70
N GLY A 140 -10.20 -11.85 1.63
CA GLY A 140 -8.75 -11.96 1.63
C GLY A 140 -8.11 -11.52 2.95
N PRO A 141 -6.78 -11.35 3.00
CA PRO A 141 -6.04 -11.01 4.21
C PRO A 141 -6.14 -9.51 4.56
N TRP A 142 -7.34 -8.94 4.45
CA TRP A 142 -7.63 -7.53 4.70
C TRP A 142 -7.96 -7.27 6.16
N THR A 143 -7.39 -6.18 6.69
CA THR A 143 -7.81 -5.56 7.95
C THR A 143 -8.22 -4.12 7.68
N HIS A 144 -9.48 -3.78 7.94
CA HIS A 144 -9.96 -2.41 7.87
C HIS A 144 -9.80 -1.70 9.21
N TYR A 145 -9.37 -0.45 9.16
CA TYR A 145 -9.46 0.48 10.27
C TYR A 145 -10.13 1.77 9.83
N PHE A 146 -10.96 2.31 10.71
CA PHE A 146 -11.24 3.74 10.64
C PHE A 146 -10.01 4.55 11.08
N PRO A 147 -9.85 5.78 10.59
CA PRO A 147 -8.68 6.62 10.88
C PRO A 147 -8.39 6.80 12.38
N TRP A 148 -9.45 7.05 13.16
CA TRP A 148 -9.34 7.28 14.61
C TRP A 148 -9.04 6.01 15.40
N ASP A 149 -9.45 4.84 14.92
CA ASP A 149 -9.14 3.56 15.54
C ASP A 149 -7.71 3.12 15.16
N PHE A 150 -7.27 3.45 13.95
CA PHE A 150 -5.92 3.18 13.47
C PHE A 150 -4.86 3.92 14.28
N VAL A 151 -5.03 5.24 14.46
CA VAL A 151 -4.08 6.05 15.25
C VAL A 151 -3.95 5.49 16.67
N ALA A 152 -5.07 5.24 17.34
CA ALA A 152 -5.07 4.67 18.68
C ALA A 152 -4.40 3.28 18.73
N ALA A 153 -4.56 2.46 17.69
CA ALA A 153 -3.94 1.14 17.61
C ALA A 153 -2.42 1.21 17.41
N VAL A 154 -1.93 2.18 16.62
CA VAL A 154 -0.48 2.42 16.44
C VAL A 154 0.13 2.90 17.75
N GLU A 155 -0.44 3.93 18.39
CA GLU A 155 0.06 4.50 19.65
C GLU A 155 0.06 3.48 20.80
N ALA A 156 -0.90 2.55 20.80
CA ALA A 156 -0.94 1.45 21.75
C ALA A 156 0.09 0.34 21.46
N GLY A 157 0.84 0.43 20.37
CA GLY A 157 1.79 -0.58 19.90
C GLY A 157 1.12 -1.88 19.46
N ALA A 158 -0.16 -1.82 19.08
CA ALA A 158 -0.96 -2.99 18.71
C ALA A 158 -0.71 -3.45 17.27
N LEU A 159 -0.25 -2.54 16.39
CA LEU A 159 0.05 -2.88 15.00
C LEU A 159 1.47 -3.42 14.83
N ARG A 160 1.57 -4.57 14.15
CA ARG A 160 2.83 -5.25 13.89
C ARG A 160 3.11 -5.35 12.39
N ARG A 161 4.36 -5.08 12.00
CA ARG A 161 4.87 -5.25 10.64
C ARG A 161 5.05 -6.72 10.30
N SER A 162 5.53 -7.51 11.25
CA SER A 162 5.75 -8.95 11.16
C SER A 162 5.41 -9.60 12.50
N ARG A 163 5.59 -10.92 12.64
CA ARG A 163 5.30 -11.62 13.91
C ARG A 163 5.98 -10.95 15.12
N ASP A 164 7.17 -10.39 14.92
CA ASP A 164 8.03 -9.91 16.00
C ASP A 164 8.38 -8.41 15.95
N GLU A 165 8.03 -7.69 14.88
CA GLU A 165 8.34 -6.26 14.71
C GLU A 165 7.08 -5.37 14.73
N ARG A 166 7.08 -4.30 15.53
CA ARG A 166 5.97 -3.31 15.58
C ARG A 166 6.05 -2.35 14.39
N LEU A 167 4.91 -1.79 13.97
CA LEU A 167 4.94 -0.61 13.11
C LEU A 167 5.60 0.53 13.90
N GLN A 168 6.69 1.08 13.35
CA GLN A 168 7.36 2.21 13.97
C GLN A 168 6.53 3.47 13.76
N GLU A 169 6.33 4.23 14.85
CA GLU A 169 5.81 5.59 14.77
C GLU A 169 6.90 6.52 14.22
N PRO A 170 6.55 7.51 13.40
CA PRO A 170 7.51 8.51 12.97
C PRO A 170 7.98 9.34 14.15
N PRO A 171 9.23 9.82 14.14
CA PRO A 171 9.71 10.77 15.13
C PRO A 171 8.86 12.06 15.09
N ALA A 172 8.37 12.46 16.27
CA ALA A 172 7.34 13.49 16.45
C ALA A 172 7.73 14.90 15.94
N ASP A 173 9.00 15.13 15.61
CA ASP A 173 9.57 16.42 15.22
C ASP A 173 9.74 16.62 13.71
N SER A 174 9.66 15.56 12.90
CA SER A 174 10.06 15.60 11.48
C SER A 174 8.91 15.46 10.48
N PHE A 175 7.70 15.11 10.95
CA PHE A 175 6.57 14.70 10.11
C PHE A 175 5.25 15.36 10.54
N SER A 176 5.30 16.65 10.87
CA SER A 176 4.13 17.50 11.10
C SER A 176 3.41 17.84 9.78
N ASN A 177 2.20 18.41 9.85
CA ASN A 177 1.48 18.94 8.68
C ASN A 177 2.21 20.13 8.00
N GLU A 178 3.35 20.58 8.52
CA GLU A 178 4.09 21.72 7.96
C GLU A 178 4.71 21.34 6.61
N GLY A 179 4.39 22.12 5.58
CA GLY A 179 4.99 21.98 4.24
C GLY A 179 4.20 21.13 3.24
N VAL A 180 3.06 20.55 3.61
CA VAL A 180 2.16 19.89 2.63
C VAL A 180 1.32 20.97 1.94
N PRO A 181 1.43 21.15 0.61
CA PRO A 181 0.65 22.15 -0.09
C PRO A 181 -0.84 21.78 -0.05
N VAL A 182 -1.63 22.58 0.67
CA VAL A 182 -3.09 22.60 0.55
C VAL A 182 -3.37 23.15 -0.86
N ASP A 183 -3.95 22.34 -1.75
CA ASP A 183 -4.08 22.55 -3.22
C ASP A 183 -2.86 22.22 -4.09
N SER A 184 -2.43 20.96 -4.10
CA SER A 184 -1.46 20.47 -5.08
C SER A 184 -2.10 20.33 -6.49
N THR A 185 -1.73 21.25 -7.38
CA THR A 185 -2.10 21.38 -8.81
C THR A 185 -1.87 20.12 -9.67
N ASP A 186 -2.39 20.11 -10.90
CA ASP A 186 -2.56 18.92 -11.76
C ASP A 186 -1.31 18.23 -12.32
N GLU A 187 -0.11 18.76 -12.08
CA GLU A 187 1.13 18.25 -12.67
C GLU A 187 2.21 18.06 -11.58
N PRO A 188 2.49 16.81 -11.13
CA PRO A 188 3.52 16.52 -10.14
C PRO A 188 4.87 16.09 -10.76
N ASP A 189 5.93 16.17 -9.94
CA ASP A 189 7.30 15.72 -10.23
C ASP A 189 7.47 14.23 -9.88
N PHE A 190 8.14 13.44 -10.72
CA PHE A 190 7.94 11.98 -10.86
C PHE A 190 9.02 11.08 -10.22
N GLU A 191 10.08 11.60 -9.61
CA GLU A 191 11.24 10.78 -9.20
C GLU A 191 11.00 9.84 -7.99
N ILE A 192 10.00 10.09 -7.14
CA ILE A 192 9.87 9.40 -5.83
C ILE A 192 8.84 8.25 -5.81
N GLN A 193 7.81 8.26 -6.68
CA GLN A 193 6.91 7.11 -6.92
C GLN A 193 7.68 5.84 -7.31
N GLN A 194 8.92 6.01 -7.74
CA GLN A 194 9.75 4.99 -8.35
C GLN A 194 10.14 3.87 -7.38
N ARG A 195 10.24 4.07 -6.05
CA ARG A 195 10.73 3.00 -5.14
C ARG A 195 9.79 1.79 -4.99
N THR A 196 8.52 2.00 -4.64
CA THR A 196 7.52 0.92 -4.55
C THR A 196 7.33 0.25 -5.91
N MET A 197 7.32 1.05 -6.97
CA MET A 197 7.23 0.56 -8.34
C MET A 197 8.49 -0.23 -8.73
N ASP A 198 9.68 0.20 -8.31
CA ASP A 198 10.95 -0.46 -8.63
C ASP A 198 11.09 -1.79 -7.93
N GLU A 199 10.65 -1.95 -6.68
CA GLU A 199 10.67 -3.27 -6.02
C GLU A 199 9.86 -4.28 -6.82
N ILE A 200 8.61 -3.92 -7.17
CA ILE A 200 7.73 -4.76 -7.98
C ILE A 200 8.39 -5.04 -9.35
N LYS A 201 8.90 -4.02 -10.02
CA LYS A 201 9.54 -4.17 -11.34
C LYS A 201 10.82 -5.01 -11.29
N GLN A 202 11.63 -4.89 -10.23
CA GLN A 202 12.85 -5.67 -10.07
C GLN A 202 12.52 -7.14 -9.81
N GLU A 203 11.56 -7.40 -8.93
CA GLU A 203 11.10 -8.77 -8.68
C GLU A 203 10.62 -9.44 -9.97
N LEU A 204 9.75 -8.77 -10.73
CA LEU A 204 9.23 -9.28 -12.00
C LEU A 204 10.34 -9.57 -13.01
N ARG A 205 11.34 -8.68 -13.14
CA ARG A 205 12.51 -8.90 -14.01
C ARG A 205 13.35 -10.10 -13.60
N THR A 206 13.48 -10.38 -12.30
CA THR A 206 14.25 -11.55 -11.83
C THR A 206 13.54 -12.88 -12.10
N GLN A 207 12.22 -12.88 -12.17
CA GLN A 207 11.42 -14.07 -12.49
C GLN A 207 11.52 -14.42 -13.98
N ASP A 208 11.49 -13.44 -14.88
CA ASP A 208 11.69 -13.65 -16.32
C ASP A 208 13.10 -14.19 -16.67
N GLY A 209 14.12 -13.75 -15.94
CA GLY A 209 15.50 -14.22 -16.12
C GLY A 209 15.75 -15.64 -15.62
N SER A 210 14.89 -16.17 -14.76
CA SER A 210 15.01 -17.52 -14.18
C SER A 210 14.29 -18.60 -15.00
N ASN A 211 13.48 -18.20 -15.98
CA ASN A 211 12.70 -19.08 -16.87
C ASN A 211 13.34 -19.32 -18.24
N ASN A 212 14.63 -19.02 -18.42
CA ASN A 212 15.36 -19.21 -19.68
C ASN A 212 16.57 -20.15 -19.56
#